data_AF-A0A563U775-F1
#
_entry.id   AF-A0A563U775-F1
#
_cell.length_a   1.000
_cell.length_b   1.000
_cell.length_c   1.000
_cell.angle_alpha   90.00
_cell.angle_beta   90.00
_cell.angle_gamma   90.00
#
_symmetry.space_group_name_H-M   'P 1'
#
loop_
_entity.id
_entity.type
_entity.pdbx_description
1 polymer ?
#
loop_
_entity_poly.entity_id
_entity_poly.type
_entity_poly.pdbx_seq_one_letter_code
_entity_poly.pdbx_strand_id
1 'polypeptide(L)' 'MSDGRGKFFYLYLIGGTVALALLAYSIISTFPEVSYGGALFYIIPTLLLYYMAYKTYHVKKDGELM' A
#
# COMPACT_ATOMS: atom_id res chain seq x y z
N MET A 1 -8.41 26.16 3.17
CA MET A 1 -9.10 25.04 2.51
C MET A 1 -8.30 23.78 2.80
N SER A 2 -8.77 22.87 3.65
CA SER A 2 -8.01 21.64 4.00
C SER A 2 -8.06 20.71 2.81
N ASP A 3 -7.03 20.76 1.98
CA ASP A 3 -6.92 20.00 0.74
C ASP A 3 -6.84 18.50 1.09
N GLY A 4 -7.96 17.80 0.97
CA GLY A 4 -8.14 16.42 1.45
C GLY A 4 -7.14 15.42 0.87
N ARG A 5 -6.43 15.78 -0.20
CA ARG A 5 -5.44 14.97 -0.92
C ARG A 5 -4.25 14.54 -0.05
N GLY A 6 -3.79 15.41 0.88
CA GLY A 6 -2.69 15.08 1.80
C GLY A 6 -3.07 14.07 2.90
N LYS A 7 -4.36 13.98 3.25
CA LYS A 7 -4.86 13.01 4.24
C LYS A 7 -4.91 11.59 3.69
N PHE A 8 -5.17 11.42 2.39
CA PHE A 8 -5.24 10.10 1.77
C PHE A 8 -3.88 9.42 1.62
N PHE A 9 -2.77 10.17 1.60
CA PHE A 9 -1.42 9.61 1.58
C PHE A 9 -1.20 8.64 2.75
N TYR A 10 -1.50 9.07 3.97
CA TYR A 10 -1.34 8.24 5.16
C TYR A 10 -2.26 7.01 5.15
N LEU A 11 -3.48 7.15 4.62
CA LEU A 11 -4.39 6.01 4.42
C LEU A 11 -3.78 4.96 3.50
N TYR A 12 -3.22 5.37 2.36
CA TYR A 12 -2.59 4.44 1.42
C TYR A 12 -1.29 3.84 1.95
N LEU A 13 -0.50 4.63 2.68
CA LEU A 13 0.75 4.16 3.28
C LEU A 13 0.50 3.14 4.41
N ILE A 14 -0.41 3.47 5.34
CA ILE A 14 -0.78 2.58 6.43
C ILE A 14 -1.46 1.32 5.87
N GLY A 15 -2.42 1.50 4.95
CA GLY A 15 -3.08 0.38 4.28
C GLY A 15 -2.10 -0.54 3.55
N GLY A 16 -1.15 0.03 2.80
CA GLY A 16 -0.11 -0.73 2.10
C GLY A 16 0.77 -1.52 3.05
N THR A 17 1.13 -0.92 4.19
CA THR A 17 1.94 -1.57 5.23
C THR A 17 1.21 -2.73 5.91
N VAL A 18 -0.09 -2.55 6.22
CA VAL A 18 -0.93 -3.61 6.77
C VAL A 18 -1.09 -4.75 5.75
N ALA A 19 -1.34 -4.43 4.48
CA ALA A 19 -1.47 -5.43 3.43
C ALA A 19 -0.16 -6.21 3.20
N LEU A 20 0.99 -5.54 3.27
CA LEU A 20 2.30 -6.18 3.20
C LEU A 20 2.55 -7.12 4.39
N ALA A 21 2.18 -6.72 5.61
CA ALA A 21 2.28 -7.56 6.78
C ALA A 21 1.40 -8.82 6.67
N LEU A 22 0.19 -8.69 6.13
CA LEU A 22 -0.69 -9.82 5.85
C LEU A 22 -0.14 -10.75 4.78
N LEU A 23 0.46 -10.20 3.71
CA LEU A 23 1.16 -10.99 2.70
C LEU A 23 2.31 -11.79 3.34
N ALA A 24 3.15 -11.13 4.14
CA ALA A 24 4.27 -11.78 4.82
C ALA A 24 3.78 -12.88 5.78
N TYR A 25 2.73 -12.60 6.56
CA TYR A 25 2.11 -13.58 7.45
C TYR A 25 1.56 -14.78 6.66
N SER A 26 0.89 -14.54 5.53
CA SER A 26 0.38 -15.59 4.66
C SER A 26 1.50 -16.49 4.13
N ILE A 27 2.63 -15.91 3.70
CA ILE A 27 3.78 -16.68 3.19
C ILE A 27 4.42 -17.51 4.32
N ILE A 28 4.63 -16.92 5.49
CA ILE A 28 5.24 -17.59 6.64
C ILE A 28 4.37 -18.73 7.16
N SER A 29 3.05 -18.51 7.28
CA SER A 29 2.12 -19.51 7.84
C SER A 29 1.80 -20.67 6.89
N THR A 30 2.00 -20.49 5.58
CA THR A 30 1.75 -21.55 4.58
C THR A 30 3.03 -22.21 4.09
N PHE A 31 4.20 -21.81 4.56
CA PHE A 31 5.46 -22.44 4.18
C PHE A 31 5.53 -23.90 4.69
N PRO A 32 5.92 -24.88 3.86
CA PRO A 32 6.46 -24.75 2.50
C PRO A 32 5.43 -24.78 1.35
N GLU A 33 4.16 -25.08 1.61
CA GLU A 33 3.08 -25.16 0.61
C GLU A 33 2.45 -23.78 0.30
N VAL A 34 3.28 -22.84 -0.16
CA VAL A 34 2.81 -21.48 -0.49
C VAL A 34 1.84 -21.52 -1.67
N SER A 35 0.59 -21.12 -1.44
CA SER A 35 -0.43 -20.99 -2.50
C SER A 35 -0.22 -19.71 -3.30
N TYR A 36 0.20 -19.86 -4.57
CA TYR A 36 0.40 -18.74 -5.49
C TYR A 36 -0.88 -17.90 -5.70
N GLY A 37 -2.04 -18.55 -5.77
CA GLY A 37 -3.33 -17.85 -5.92
C GLY A 37 -3.66 -16.97 -4.70
N GLY A 38 -3.41 -17.48 -3.50
CA GLY A 38 -3.56 -16.71 -2.26
C GLY A 38 -2.56 -15.56 -2.18
N ALA A 39 -1.29 -15.80 -2.54
CA ALA A 39 -0.26 -14.77 -2.54
C ALA A 39 -0.60 -13.60 -3.48
N LEU A 40 -1.08 -13.87 -4.69
CA LEU A 40 -1.46 -12.83 -5.65
C LEU A 40 -2.58 -11.92 -5.13
N PHE A 41 -3.55 -12.49 -4.39
CA PHE A 41 -4.63 -11.71 -3.78
C PHE A 41 -4.11 -10.65 -2.80
N TYR A 42 -3.00 -10.91 -2.10
CA TYR A 42 -2.38 -9.95 -1.20
C TYR A 42 -1.35 -9.04 -1.91
N ILE A 43 -0.63 -9.55 -2.92
CA ILE A 43 0.37 -8.79 -3.68
C ILE A 43 -0.28 -7.61 -4.42
N ILE A 44 -1.36 -7.85 -5.16
CA ILE A 44 -2.02 -6.83 -6.00
C ILE A 44 -2.46 -5.60 -5.17
N PRO A 45 -3.25 -5.72 -4.10
CA PRO A 45 -3.67 -4.57 -3.29
C PRO A 45 -2.51 -3.91 -2.57
N THR A 46 -1.49 -4.67 -2.13
CA THR A 46 -0.29 -4.11 -1.50
C THR A 46 0.44 -3.17 -2.46
N LEU A 47 0.70 -3.62 -3.69
CA LEU A 47 1.35 -2.82 -4.72
C LEU A 47 0.51 -1.60 -5.11
N LEU A 48 -0.81 -1.76 -5.24
CA LEU A 48 -1.72 -0.68 -5.60
C LEU A 48 -1.77 0.41 -4.52
N LEU A 49 -1.80 0.02 -3.24
CA LEU A 49 -1.79 0.95 -2.12
C LEU A 49 -0.47 1.73 -2.05
N TYR A 50 0.67 1.05 -2.19
CA TYR A 50 1.96 1.76 -2.23
C TYR A 50 2.11 2.65 -3.46
N TYR A 51 1.59 2.24 -4.63
CA TYR A 51 1.55 3.09 -5.81
C TYR A 51 0.70 4.35 -5.59
N MET A 52 -0.48 4.21 -4.98
CA MET A 52 -1.33 5.36 -4.65
C MET A 52 -0.69 6.27 -3.60
N ALA A 53 0.01 5.70 -2.61
CA ALA A 53 0.79 6.46 -1.65
C ALA A 53 1.90 7.27 -2.36
N TYR A 54 2.67 6.64 -3.25
CA TYR A 54 3.71 7.31 -4.04
C TYR A 54 3.13 8.46 -4.87
N LYS A 55 2.03 8.21 -5.61
CA LYS A 55 1.39 9.23 -6.44
C LYS A 55 0.86 10.40 -5.61
N THR A 56 0.22 10.14 -4.47
CA THR A 56 -0.28 11.20 -3.58
C THR A 56 0.84 11.99 -2.91
N TYR A 57 1.96 11.35 -2.58
CA TYR A 57 3.15 12.03 -2.07
C TYR A 57 3.73 13.02 -3.08
N HIS A 58 3.86 12.61 -4.35
CA HIS A 58 4.34 13.50 -5.41
C HIS A 58 3.42 14.70 -5.64
N VAL A 59 2.10 14.49 -5.64
CA VAL A 59 1.12 15.58 -5.73
C VAL A 59 1.22 16.54 -4.54
N LYS A 60 1.44 16.02 -3.33
CA LYS A 60 1.62 16.86 -2.14
C LYS A 60 2.90 17.69 -2.24
N LYS A 61 4.01 17.07 -2.67
CA LYS A 61 5.31 17.73 -2.82
C LYS A 61 5.28 18.83 -3.87
N ASP A 62 4.63 18.61 -5.00
CA ASP A 62 4.52 19.62 -6.08
C ASP A 62 3.61 20.80 -5.67
N GLY A 63 2.66 20.59 -4.76
CA GLY A 63 1.83 21.65 -4.18
C GLY A 63 2.51 22.45 -3.06
N GLU A 64 3.56 21.91 -2.43
CA GLU A 64 4.40 22.64 -1.46
C GLU A 64 5.48 23.49 -2.14
N LEU A 65 5.70 23.31 -3.44
CA LEU A 65 6.65 24.06 -4.29
C LEU A 65 6.00 25.24 -5.06
N MET A 66 4.69 25.47 -4.86
CA MET A 66 3.97 26.66 -5.36
C MET A 66 3.76 27.68 -4.25
#